data_AF-A0A1F9B9S0-F1
#
_entry.id   AF-A0A1F9B9S0-F1
#
_cell.length_a   1.000
_cell.length_b   1.000
_cell.length_c   1.000
_cell.angle_alpha   90.00
_cell.angle_beta   90.00
_cell.angle_gamma   90.00
#
_symmetry.space_group_name_H-M   'P 1'
#
loop_
_entity.id
_entity.type
_entity.pdbx_description
1 polymer ?
#
loop_
_entity_poly.entity_id
_entity_poly.type
_entity_poly.pdbx_seq_one_letter_code
_entity_poly.pdbx_strand_id
1 'polypeptide(L)'
;MKKFYDIHFHALTLGHPNLLAFIQRMNWRLLLMTTPISAPIMGFLGKDKVVKNLLGMMENDLGNYFLILEYYLRQSSCIQGDVVTVSGNKYKKIVLTPLIMDFGFKNIMSDTFYKLPAQKPIVEQMTDLYEAITCYNMFDLEVVPRQGNAVNCEHVLVEKESKLFEIYPFISLNTSNYTLATIEKIMAECFGNYKPDISVLYGNMGTVKGFAGVKLYPPLGFDPWPQDIKEQEKVRFLYQYCCNKKIPVTTHCSDGGFAIVNEANVYTTPDKWESVLQEYPTLKLNLAHMGAQNKKNWLVFSQSDWQTKVLRLVNSYENVYTDFSCLAFADSYYKDLIALVNKQKLPHYTKQRILFGTDFMINLLWSPSYNQYLETFCNTKRLCDNEKDLFCSVNPERFLFN
;
A
#
# COMPACT_ATOMS: atom_id res chain seq x y z
N MET A 1 -1.58 21.47 -13.34
CA MET A 1 -0.73 20.34 -13.75
C MET A 1 -1.20 19.12 -12.99
N LYS A 2 -1.31 17.97 -13.65
CA LYS A 2 -1.76 16.70 -13.03
C LYS A 2 -0.79 16.26 -11.92
N LYS A 3 -1.21 15.36 -11.04
CA LYS A 3 -0.35 14.75 -10.00
C LYS A 3 -0.01 13.31 -10.36
N PHE A 4 1.13 12.82 -9.88
CA PHE A 4 1.48 11.40 -9.93
C PHE A 4 0.97 10.74 -8.64
N TYR A 5 0.39 9.55 -8.72
CA TYR A 5 -0.20 8.88 -7.57
C TYR A 5 0.45 7.51 -7.37
N ASP A 6 0.87 7.25 -6.15
CA ASP A 6 1.13 5.91 -5.63
C ASP A 6 -0.03 5.51 -4.71
N ILE A 7 -0.97 4.73 -5.26
CA ILE A 7 -2.22 4.37 -4.58
C ILE A 7 -2.04 3.23 -3.56
N HIS A 8 -0.85 2.63 -3.52
CA HIS A 8 -0.58 1.48 -2.68
C HIS A 8 0.81 1.62 -2.09
N PHE A 9 0.85 2.15 -0.88
CA PHE A 9 2.07 2.48 -0.17
C PHE A 9 1.93 2.01 1.27
N HIS A 10 2.97 1.46 1.91
CA HIS A 10 2.95 1.15 3.33
C HIS A 10 4.00 1.97 4.08
N ALA A 11 3.56 2.72 5.10
CA ALA A 11 4.42 3.41 6.05
C ALA A 11 4.36 2.65 7.38
N LEU A 12 5.42 1.92 7.73
CA LEU A 12 5.48 1.14 8.96
C LEU A 12 6.90 1.05 9.51
N THR A 13 7.01 1.05 10.84
CA THR A 13 8.27 0.85 11.57
C THR A 13 8.37 -0.59 12.08
N LEU A 14 9.52 -0.98 12.65
CA LEU A 14 9.64 -2.25 13.39
C LEU A 14 8.65 -2.36 14.57
N GLY A 15 8.17 -1.23 15.08
CA GLY A 15 7.25 -1.15 16.20
C GLY A 15 5.81 -1.51 15.87
N HIS A 16 5.37 -1.48 14.60
CA HIS A 16 3.96 -1.71 14.29
C HIS A 16 3.57 -3.18 14.16
N PRO A 17 4.27 -4.02 13.39
CA PRO A 17 3.89 -5.42 13.24
C PRO A 17 4.04 -6.20 14.56
N ASN A 18 3.24 -7.24 14.71
CA ASN A 18 3.49 -8.27 15.72
C ASN A 18 4.75 -9.06 15.32
N LEU A 19 5.94 -8.58 15.72
CA LEU A 19 7.23 -9.06 15.23
C LEU A 19 7.44 -10.57 15.46
N LEU A 20 6.93 -11.13 16.56
CA LEU A 20 7.00 -12.58 16.80
C LEU A 20 6.19 -13.37 15.75
N ALA A 21 4.95 -12.93 15.46
CA ALA A 21 4.13 -13.54 14.42
C ALA A 21 4.73 -13.33 13.02
N PHE A 22 5.37 -12.16 12.82
CA PHE A 22 6.12 -11.82 11.62
C PHE A 22 7.29 -12.79 11.41
N ILE A 23 8.11 -12.99 12.43
CA ILE A 23 9.25 -13.91 12.43
C ILE A 23 8.82 -15.37 12.25
N GLN A 24 7.78 -15.82 12.96
CA GLN A 24 7.32 -17.21 12.89
C GLN A 24 6.80 -17.60 11.50
N ARG A 25 6.25 -16.64 10.75
CA ARG A 25 5.67 -16.86 9.42
C ARG A 25 6.56 -16.41 8.27
N MET A 26 7.51 -15.53 8.52
CA MET A 26 8.60 -15.28 7.58
C MET A 26 9.56 -16.46 7.59
N ASN A 27 9.88 -16.93 6.39
CA ASN A 27 10.79 -18.03 6.15
C ASN A 27 12.05 -17.85 7.02
N TRP A 28 12.30 -18.78 7.95
CA TRP A 28 13.43 -18.87 8.91
C TRP A 28 14.80 -18.47 8.33
N ARG A 29 14.93 -18.52 7.00
CA ARG A 29 16.04 -17.97 6.21
C ARG A 29 16.36 -16.51 6.51
N LEU A 30 15.41 -15.64 6.89
CA LEU A 30 15.70 -14.24 7.28
C LEU A 30 16.44 -14.15 8.63
N LEU A 31 16.09 -15.00 9.60
CA LEU A 31 16.84 -15.09 10.87
C LEU A 31 18.21 -15.72 10.70
N LEU A 32 18.36 -16.65 9.76
CA LEU A 32 19.68 -17.18 9.42
C LEU A 32 20.60 -16.13 8.79
N MET A 33 20.09 -15.00 8.25
CA MET A 33 20.90 -13.97 7.57
C MET A 33 21.84 -13.20 8.50
N THR A 34 21.66 -13.33 9.82
CA THR A 34 22.44 -12.61 10.83
C THR A 34 23.50 -13.49 11.51
N THR A 35 23.63 -14.76 11.10
CA THR A 35 24.69 -15.63 11.63
C THR A 35 26.01 -15.43 10.87
N PRO A 36 27.17 -15.44 11.54
CA PRO A 36 28.48 -15.28 10.88
C PRO A 36 28.77 -16.29 9.76
N ILE A 37 28.10 -17.44 9.80
CA ILE A 37 28.32 -18.57 8.90
C ILE A 37 27.60 -18.38 7.55
N SER A 38 26.46 -17.70 7.50
CA SER A 38 25.64 -17.52 6.29
C SER A 38 25.90 -16.19 5.55
N ALA A 39 26.45 -15.18 6.23
CA ALA A 39 26.74 -13.86 5.70
C ALA A 39 27.63 -13.86 4.43
N PRO A 40 28.69 -14.70 4.31
CA PRO A 40 29.53 -14.73 3.11
C PRO A 40 28.81 -15.23 1.86
N ILE A 41 27.94 -16.25 2.01
CA ILE A 41 27.21 -16.89 0.90
C ILE A 41 26.13 -15.95 0.35
N MET A 42 25.51 -15.15 1.22
CA MET A 42 24.46 -14.19 0.84
C MET A 42 25.02 -12.88 0.28
N GLY A 43 26.19 -12.42 0.75
CA GLY A 43 26.91 -11.31 0.14
C GLY A 43 27.20 -11.56 -1.35
N PHE A 44 27.45 -12.82 -1.72
CA PHE A 44 27.67 -13.25 -3.11
C PHE A 44 26.40 -13.20 -3.99
N LEU A 45 25.20 -13.33 -3.40
CA LEU A 45 23.92 -13.36 -4.12
C LEU A 45 23.18 -12.01 -4.14
N GLY A 46 23.72 -10.96 -3.51
CA GLY A 46 23.16 -9.60 -3.51
C GLY A 46 21.85 -9.41 -2.71
N LYS A 47 21.22 -10.50 -2.24
CA LYS A 47 19.97 -10.48 -1.46
C LYS A 47 20.09 -9.82 -0.08
N ASP A 48 21.30 -9.75 0.46
CA ASP A 48 21.62 -9.05 1.71
C ASP A 48 21.31 -7.54 1.63
N LYS A 49 21.59 -6.90 0.49
CA LYS A 49 21.37 -5.45 0.32
C LYS A 49 19.89 -5.06 0.36
N VAL A 50 19.03 -5.86 -0.26
CA VAL A 50 17.59 -5.62 -0.35
C VAL A 50 16.95 -5.68 1.05
N VAL A 51 17.30 -6.69 1.85
CA VAL A 51 16.86 -6.81 3.25
C VAL A 51 17.42 -5.68 4.13
N LYS A 52 18.69 -5.30 3.93
CA LYS A 52 19.29 -4.16 4.64
C LYS A 52 18.58 -2.84 4.31
N ASN A 53 18.15 -2.63 3.08
CA ASN A 53 17.39 -1.43 2.71
C ASN A 53 16.01 -1.41 3.38
N LEU A 54 15.33 -2.56 3.47
CA LEU A 54 14.10 -2.70 4.24
C LEU A 54 14.31 -2.34 5.72
N LEU A 55 15.29 -2.97 6.37
CA LEU A 55 15.59 -2.72 7.79
C LEU A 55 16.03 -1.28 8.05
N GLY A 56 16.85 -0.70 7.17
CA GLY A 56 17.30 0.69 7.26
C GLY A 56 16.17 1.70 7.14
N MET A 57 15.08 1.40 6.44
CA MET A 57 13.89 2.25 6.46
C MET A 57 13.02 2.00 7.70
N MET A 58 12.87 0.74 8.14
CA MET A 58 11.99 0.38 9.27
C MET A 58 12.53 0.78 10.66
N GLU A 59 13.83 1.04 10.78
CA GLU A 59 14.45 1.51 12.04
C GLU A 59 14.18 2.99 12.32
N ASN A 60 13.79 3.77 11.31
CA ASN A 60 13.47 5.18 11.44
C ASN A 60 12.04 5.36 11.98
N ASP A 61 11.80 6.46 12.70
CA ASP A 61 10.42 6.92 12.94
C ASP A 61 9.76 7.31 11.61
N LEU A 62 8.42 7.33 11.59
CA LEU A 62 7.68 7.59 10.36
C LEU A 62 7.90 9.00 9.78
N GLY A 63 8.27 10.00 10.60
CA GLY A 63 8.57 11.35 10.12
C GLY A 63 9.85 11.33 9.29
N ASN A 64 10.94 10.83 9.88
CA ASN A 64 12.21 10.61 9.21
C ASN A 64 12.08 9.71 7.98
N TYR A 65 11.27 8.66 8.07
CA TYR A 65 10.98 7.78 6.95
C TYR A 65 10.52 8.54 5.69
N PHE A 66 9.58 9.48 5.81
CA PHE A 66 9.12 10.27 4.66
C PHE A 66 10.17 11.25 4.16
N LEU A 67 10.95 11.85 5.07
CA LEU A 67 12.04 12.77 4.71
C LEU A 67 13.17 12.06 3.95
N ILE A 68 13.61 10.89 4.44
CA ILE A 68 14.61 10.05 3.80
C ILE A 68 14.11 9.60 2.42
N LEU A 69 12.85 9.18 2.32
CA LEU A 69 12.25 8.78 1.06
C LEU A 69 12.25 9.93 0.04
N GLU A 70 11.86 11.14 0.43
CA GLU A 70 11.90 12.32 -0.44
C GLU A 70 13.34 12.65 -0.87
N TYR A 71 14.28 12.66 0.09
CA TYR A 71 15.69 12.96 -0.16
C TYR A 71 16.28 12.07 -1.25
N TYR A 72 16.06 10.76 -1.17
CA TYR A 72 16.54 9.83 -2.20
C TYR A 72 15.74 9.93 -3.48
N LEU A 73 14.42 10.12 -3.43
CA LEU A 73 13.60 10.25 -4.64
C LEU A 73 13.98 11.48 -5.48
N ARG A 74 14.32 12.60 -4.86
CA ARG A 74 14.79 13.81 -5.56
C ARG A 74 16.09 13.59 -6.35
N GLN A 75 16.81 12.50 -6.11
CA GLN A 75 18.00 12.09 -6.87
C GLN A 75 17.67 11.14 -8.03
N SER A 76 16.41 10.70 -8.16
CA SER A 76 15.99 9.86 -9.30
C SER A 76 16.04 10.66 -10.60
N SER A 77 16.43 9.97 -11.67
CA SER A 77 16.39 10.49 -13.04
C SER A 77 15.00 10.96 -13.49
N CYS A 78 13.93 10.49 -12.85
CA CYS A 78 12.56 10.81 -13.20
C CYS A 78 12.01 12.06 -12.48
N ILE A 79 12.78 12.64 -11.55
CA ILE A 79 12.33 13.76 -10.72
C ILE A 79 13.26 14.95 -10.93
N GLN A 80 12.68 16.11 -11.23
CA GLN A 80 13.40 17.38 -11.32
C GLN A 80 12.67 18.43 -10.48
N GLY A 81 13.28 18.83 -9.35
CA GLY A 81 12.60 19.63 -8.36
C GLY A 81 11.35 18.89 -7.86
N ASP A 82 10.17 19.49 -8.05
CA ASP A 82 8.88 18.94 -7.64
C ASP A 82 8.08 18.29 -8.79
N VAL A 83 8.75 18.08 -9.93
CA VAL A 83 8.13 17.57 -11.15
C VAL A 83 8.58 16.15 -11.40
N VAL A 84 7.61 15.24 -11.50
CA VAL A 84 7.83 13.86 -11.95
C VAL A 84 7.64 13.81 -13.46
N THR A 85 8.58 13.19 -14.16
CA THR A 85 8.52 12.99 -15.61
C THR A 85 8.33 11.51 -15.92
N VAL A 86 7.24 11.18 -16.64
CA VAL A 86 6.92 9.82 -17.08
C VAL A 86 6.64 9.86 -18.57
N SER A 87 7.58 9.37 -19.39
CA SER A 87 7.50 9.35 -20.86
C SER A 87 6.91 10.63 -21.46
N GLY A 88 7.63 11.75 -21.35
CA GLY A 88 7.21 13.05 -21.89
C GLY A 88 6.14 13.79 -21.09
N ASN A 89 5.32 13.09 -20.30
CA ASN A 89 4.34 13.70 -19.40
C ASN A 89 5.00 14.24 -18.14
N LYS A 90 4.46 15.36 -17.63
CA LYS A 90 4.94 16.03 -16.41
C LYS A 90 3.83 16.11 -15.37
N TYR A 91 4.15 15.72 -14.15
CA TYR A 91 3.22 15.72 -13.01
C TYR A 91 3.80 16.55 -11.87
N LYS A 92 2.95 17.33 -11.21
CA LYS A 92 3.31 18.13 -10.04
C LYS A 92 3.08 17.29 -8.81
N LYS A 93 4.11 17.17 -7.95
CA LYS A 93 4.05 16.38 -6.71
C LYS A 93 3.80 14.89 -6.94
N ILE A 94 4.00 14.12 -5.88
CA ILE A 94 3.59 12.71 -5.79
C ILE A 94 2.56 12.60 -4.67
N VAL A 95 1.38 12.07 -4.98
CA VAL A 95 0.37 11.71 -3.99
C VAL A 95 0.68 10.31 -3.49
N LEU A 96 0.94 10.16 -2.19
CA LEU A 96 1.10 8.87 -1.53
C LEU A 96 -0.17 8.53 -0.75
N THR A 97 -0.63 7.29 -0.82
CA THR A 97 -1.71 6.80 0.06
C THR A 97 -1.21 5.69 0.98
N PRO A 98 -0.60 6.03 2.14
CA PRO A 98 -0.23 5.04 3.13
C PRO A 98 -1.43 4.21 3.56
N LEU A 99 -1.38 2.90 3.31
CA LEU A 99 -2.40 1.93 3.65
C LEU A 99 -2.05 1.32 5.00
N ILE A 100 -2.75 1.70 6.05
CA ILE A 100 -2.51 1.13 7.39
C ILE A 100 -2.88 -0.37 7.38
N MET A 101 -2.20 -1.19 8.18
CA MET A 101 -2.56 -2.59 8.40
C MET A 101 -2.89 -2.80 9.87
N ASP A 102 -4.10 -3.27 10.18
CA ASP A 102 -4.52 -3.53 11.56
C ASP A 102 -3.84 -4.80 12.13
N PHE A 103 -2.67 -4.57 12.73
CA PHE A 103 -1.91 -5.57 13.48
C PHE A 103 -2.52 -5.88 14.85
N GLY A 104 -3.57 -5.15 15.26
CA GLY A 104 -4.19 -5.26 16.57
C GLY A 104 -4.93 -6.57 16.81
N PHE A 105 -5.05 -6.91 18.10
CA PHE A 105 -5.94 -7.94 18.65
C PHE A 105 -5.85 -9.34 18.01
N LYS A 106 -4.69 -9.98 18.10
CA LYS A 106 -4.57 -11.40 17.74
C LYS A 106 -3.92 -12.10 18.90
N ASN A 107 -4.73 -12.92 19.58
CA ASN A 107 -4.40 -13.77 20.72
C ASN A 107 -3.36 -14.85 20.36
N ILE A 108 -2.28 -14.46 19.69
CA ILE A 108 -1.14 -15.29 19.37
C ILE A 108 -0.36 -15.41 20.65
N MET A 109 -0.73 -16.42 21.43
CA MET A 109 -0.02 -16.78 22.64
C MET A 109 1.36 -17.28 22.23
N SER A 110 2.39 -16.66 22.80
CA SER A 110 3.74 -17.17 22.70
C SER A 110 3.90 -18.37 23.64
N ASP A 111 4.66 -19.38 23.22
CA ASP A 111 5.10 -20.49 24.07
C ASP A 111 6.27 -20.09 24.99
N THR A 112 6.76 -18.84 24.87
CA THR A 112 7.83 -18.29 25.70
C THR A 112 7.37 -17.87 27.10
N PHE A 113 8.33 -17.46 27.95
CA PHE A 113 8.05 -16.91 29.28
C PHE A 113 7.13 -15.68 29.25
N TYR A 114 7.33 -14.75 28.31
CA TYR A 114 6.48 -13.57 28.13
C TYR A 114 5.27 -13.92 27.24
N LYS A 115 4.20 -14.39 27.88
CA LYS A 115 3.02 -14.94 27.19
C LYS A 115 1.97 -13.91 26.79
N LEU A 116 2.02 -12.70 27.34
CA LEU A 116 1.04 -11.65 27.05
C LEU A 116 1.31 -11.08 25.64
N PRO A 117 0.38 -11.20 24.69
CA PRO A 117 0.58 -10.70 23.34
C PRO A 117 0.54 -9.17 23.30
N ALA A 118 1.35 -8.58 22.42
CA ALA A 118 1.27 -7.14 22.15
C ALA A 118 -0.08 -6.80 21.51
N GLN A 119 -0.79 -5.83 22.09
CA GLN A 119 -2.16 -5.51 21.68
C GLN A 119 -2.22 -4.72 20.36
N LYS A 120 -1.24 -3.84 20.11
CA LYS A 120 -1.06 -3.04 18.87
C LYS A 120 -2.38 -2.39 18.38
N PRO A 121 -3.08 -1.60 19.22
CA PRO A 121 -4.34 -0.99 18.82
C PRO A 121 -4.12 -0.05 17.61
N ILE A 122 -5.07 -0.04 16.68
CA ILE A 122 -4.97 0.73 15.44
C ILE A 122 -4.75 2.23 15.68
N VAL A 123 -5.31 2.77 16.78
CA VAL A 123 -5.24 4.19 17.12
C VAL A 123 -3.80 4.65 17.32
N GLU A 124 -2.92 3.83 17.91
CA GLU A 124 -1.50 4.16 18.06
C GLU A 124 -0.83 4.33 16.70
N GLN A 125 -1.09 3.41 15.77
CA GLN A 125 -0.52 3.48 14.42
C GLN A 125 -1.08 4.67 13.62
N MET A 126 -2.34 5.03 13.84
CA MET A 126 -2.93 6.25 13.27
C MET A 126 -2.25 7.51 13.82
N THR A 127 -1.97 7.55 15.13
CA THR A 127 -1.24 8.63 15.80
C THR A 127 0.15 8.83 15.22
N ASP A 128 0.95 7.77 15.19
CA ASP A 128 2.30 7.81 14.63
C ASP A 128 2.30 8.38 13.21
N LEU A 129 1.30 8.00 12.39
CA LEU A 129 1.24 8.40 11.00
C LEU A 129 0.87 9.87 10.82
N TYR A 130 -0.12 10.41 11.53
CA TYR A 130 -0.48 11.82 11.35
C TYR A 130 0.57 12.75 11.98
N GLU A 131 1.22 12.34 13.06
CA GLU A 131 2.36 13.06 13.64
C GLU A 131 3.55 13.07 12.67
N ALA A 132 3.83 11.93 12.04
CA ALA A 132 4.85 11.84 10.99
C ALA A 132 4.55 12.72 9.78
N ILE A 133 3.30 12.73 9.30
CA ILE A 133 2.90 13.62 8.19
C ILE A 133 3.00 15.09 8.61
N THR A 134 2.69 15.43 9.86
CA THR A 134 2.87 16.78 10.40
C THR A 134 4.35 17.16 10.44
N CYS A 135 5.22 16.27 10.92
CA CYS A 135 6.67 16.46 10.89
C CYS A 135 7.18 16.66 9.45
N TYR A 136 6.76 15.80 8.53
CA TYR A 136 7.09 15.90 7.11
C TYR A 136 6.68 17.25 6.50
N ASN A 137 5.52 17.78 6.87
CA ASN A 137 5.05 19.08 6.39
C ASN A 137 5.90 20.27 6.86
N MET A 138 6.67 20.11 7.94
CA MET A 138 7.42 21.19 8.57
C MET A 138 8.91 21.16 8.25
N PHE A 139 9.47 19.97 8.03
CA PHE A 139 10.91 19.78 7.96
C PHE A 139 11.34 19.17 6.64
N ASP A 140 12.54 19.50 6.16
CA ASP A 140 13.28 18.77 5.14
C ASP A 140 14.55 18.15 5.72
N LEU A 141 15.10 17.13 5.04
CA LEU A 141 16.34 16.46 5.46
C LEU A 141 17.55 17.04 4.72
N GLU A 142 18.45 17.68 5.47
CA GLU A 142 19.75 18.09 4.97
C GLU A 142 20.82 17.08 5.38
N VAL A 143 21.58 16.58 4.39
CA VAL A 143 22.67 15.63 4.60
C VAL A 143 24.00 16.34 4.39
N VAL A 144 24.71 16.60 5.49
CA VAL A 144 25.97 17.34 5.51
C VAL A 144 27.15 16.34 5.56
N PRO A 145 28.04 16.33 4.55
CA PRO A 145 29.24 15.49 4.58
C PRO A 145 30.17 15.86 5.74
N ARG A 146 30.75 14.87 6.42
CA ARG A 146 31.84 15.04 7.40
C ARG A 146 33.12 14.38 6.90
N GLN A 147 34.23 14.57 7.63
CA GLN A 147 35.50 13.91 7.30
C GLN A 147 35.33 12.38 7.23
N GLY A 148 35.78 11.77 6.13
CA GLY A 148 35.59 10.34 5.86
C GLY A 148 34.24 10.01 5.22
N ASN A 149 33.69 8.82 5.53
CA ASN A 149 32.38 8.35 5.04
C ASN A 149 31.23 8.71 6.00
N ALA A 150 31.45 9.58 6.98
CA ALA A 150 30.43 9.98 7.93
C ALA A 150 29.55 11.10 7.36
N VAL A 151 28.25 11.04 7.67
CA VAL A 151 27.29 12.09 7.33
C VAL A 151 26.57 12.55 8.59
N ASN A 152 26.22 13.83 8.60
CA ASN A 152 25.28 14.38 9.56
C ASN A 152 23.93 14.58 8.86
N CYS A 153 22.86 14.25 9.55
CA CYS A 153 21.50 14.51 9.11
C CYS A 153 20.89 15.60 10.00
N GLU A 154 20.42 16.68 9.42
CA GLU A 154 19.80 17.79 10.12
C GLU A 154 18.41 18.07 9.53
N HIS A 155 17.47 18.48 10.39
CA HIS A 155 16.13 18.86 9.97
C HIS A 155 16.06 20.36 9.79
N VAL A 156 15.68 20.81 8.60
CA VAL A 156 15.55 22.23 8.27
C VAL A 156 14.08 22.59 8.09
N LEU A 157 13.66 23.73 8.62
CA LEU A 157 12.28 24.20 8.46
C LEU A 157 12.02 24.59 7.00
N VAL A 158 10.89 24.15 6.47
CA VAL A 158 10.45 24.47 5.11
C VAL A 158 8.94 24.69 5.06
N GLU A 159 8.49 25.41 4.03
CA GLU A 159 7.07 25.57 3.76
C GLU A 159 6.49 24.28 3.20
N LYS A 160 5.30 23.89 3.66
CA LYS A 160 4.60 22.67 3.23
C LYS A 160 4.46 22.57 1.71
N GLU A 161 4.28 23.69 1.02
CA GLU A 161 4.09 23.78 -0.43
C GLU A 161 5.36 23.39 -1.22
N SER A 162 6.53 23.38 -0.59
CA SER A 162 7.81 22.93 -1.16
C SER A 162 7.95 21.41 -1.20
N LYS A 163 7.18 20.69 -0.38
CA LYS A 163 7.29 19.22 -0.22
C LYS A 163 6.96 18.47 -1.49
N LEU A 164 7.71 17.44 -1.84
CA LEU A 164 7.41 16.61 -3.02
C LEU A 164 6.09 15.83 -2.85
N PHE A 165 5.77 15.38 -1.64
CA PHE A 165 4.61 14.53 -1.38
C PHE A 165 3.38 15.30 -0.91
N GLU A 166 2.24 14.78 -1.35
CA GLU A 166 0.96 14.96 -0.67
C GLU A 166 0.55 13.59 -0.12
N ILE A 167 0.30 13.49 1.18
CA ILE A 167 0.14 12.20 1.87
C ILE A 167 -1.29 12.07 2.37
N TYR A 168 -2.04 11.13 1.78
CA TYR A 168 -3.46 10.91 2.04
C TYR A 168 -3.70 9.47 2.53
N PRO A 169 -3.53 9.20 3.82
CA PRO A 169 -3.53 7.86 4.36
C PRO A 169 -4.91 7.19 4.33
N PHE A 170 -4.93 5.87 4.41
CA PHE A 170 -6.14 5.06 4.55
C PHE A 170 -6.13 4.39 5.92
N ILE A 171 -7.20 4.57 6.71
CA ILE A 171 -7.34 3.83 7.98
C ILE A 171 -7.52 2.34 7.71
N SER A 172 -7.21 1.49 8.67
CA SER A 172 -7.56 0.07 8.59
C SER A 172 -8.51 -0.30 9.72
N LEU A 173 -9.48 -1.17 9.41
CA LEU A 173 -10.42 -1.68 10.40
C LEU A 173 -10.62 -3.17 10.15
N ASN A 174 -10.02 -4.02 10.98
CA ASN A 174 -10.47 -5.40 11.04
C ASN A 174 -11.69 -5.45 11.98
N THR A 175 -12.90 -5.58 11.42
CA THR A 175 -14.14 -5.48 12.21
C THR A 175 -14.21 -6.48 13.35
N SER A 176 -13.58 -7.66 13.23
CA SER A 176 -13.55 -8.67 14.31
C SER A 176 -12.87 -8.18 15.58
N ASN A 177 -12.01 -7.16 15.48
CA ASN A 177 -11.23 -6.63 16.60
C ASN A 177 -12.01 -5.61 17.44
N TYR A 178 -13.16 -5.13 16.95
CA TYR A 178 -13.85 -3.99 17.54
C TYR A 178 -15.36 -4.24 17.69
N THR A 179 -15.97 -3.53 18.63
CA THR A 179 -17.44 -3.45 18.72
C THR A 179 -17.98 -2.55 17.61
N LEU A 180 -19.26 -2.69 17.27
CA LEU A 180 -19.91 -1.79 16.31
C LEU A 180 -19.80 -0.32 16.73
N ALA A 181 -20.06 -0.01 18.01
CA ALA A 181 -19.94 1.35 18.54
C ALA A 181 -18.52 1.93 18.40
N THR A 182 -17.49 1.10 18.55
CA THR A 182 -16.09 1.52 18.32
C THR A 182 -15.85 1.84 16.85
N ILE A 183 -16.36 1.00 15.93
CA ILE A 183 -16.24 1.23 14.48
C ILE A 183 -16.96 2.52 14.08
N GLU A 184 -18.20 2.72 14.55
CA GLU A 184 -18.97 3.95 14.32
C GLU A 184 -18.22 5.19 14.78
N LYS A 185 -17.63 5.14 15.98
CA LYS A 185 -16.83 6.23 16.53
C LYS A 185 -15.62 6.54 15.65
N ILE A 186 -14.81 5.55 15.29
CA ILE A 186 -13.61 5.75 14.44
C ILE A 186 -14.02 6.32 13.07
N MET A 187 -15.07 5.76 12.45
CA MET A 187 -15.57 6.23 11.16
C MET A 187 -16.09 7.68 11.23
N ALA A 188 -16.80 8.05 12.29
CA ALA A 188 -17.26 9.43 12.49
C ALA A 188 -16.09 10.40 12.75
N GLU A 189 -15.10 10.00 13.54
CA GLU A 189 -13.91 10.78 13.84
C GLU A 189 -13.05 11.01 12.59
N CYS A 190 -12.88 10.01 11.72
CA CYS A 190 -12.10 10.18 10.50
C CYS A 190 -12.92 10.84 9.37
N PHE A 191 -14.16 10.41 9.18
CA PHE A 191 -14.93 10.67 7.96
C PHE A 191 -16.27 11.39 8.16
N GLY A 192 -16.60 11.85 9.37
CA GLY A 192 -17.87 12.52 9.67
C GLY A 192 -18.20 13.68 8.73
N ASN A 193 -17.20 14.48 8.36
CA ASN A 193 -17.29 15.59 7.40
C ASN A 193 -16.51 15.32 6.10
N TYR A 194 -16.20 14.06 5.81
CA TYR A 194 -15.43 13.68 4.63
C TYR A 194 -16.08 14.19 3.35
N LYS A 195 -15.25 14.78 2.50
CA LYS A 195 -15.57 15.12 1.11
C LYS A 195 -14.45 14.55 0.26
N PRO A 196 -14.76 13.86 -0.85
CA PRO A 196 -13.77 13.38 -1.80
C PRO A 196 -13.22 14.56 -2.61
N ASP A 197 -12.55 15.51 -1.94
CA ASP A 197 -12.00 16.73 -2.51
C ASP A 197 -10.55 16.90 -2.08
N ILE A 198 -9.68 17.07 -3.07
CA ILE A 198 -8.23 17.12 -2.88
C ILE A 198 -7.78 18.36 -2.08
N SER A 199 -8.48 19.50 -2.22
CA SER A 199 -8.14 20.71 -1.48
C SER A 199 -8.48 20.57 0.01
N VAL A 200 -9.58 19.90 0.32
CA VAL A 200 -9.99 19.57 1.69
C VAL A 200 -8.99 18.61 2.33
N LEU A 201 -8.60 17.54 1.62
CA LEU A 201 -7.60 16.61 2.15
C LEU A 201 -6.22 17.26 2.31
N TYR A 202 -5.79 18.08 1.35
CA TYR A 202 -4.54 18.83 1.46
C TYR A 202 -4.53 19.73 2.71
N GLY A 203 -5.62 20.46 2.97
CA GLY A 203 -5.76 21.29 4.17
C GLY A 203 -5.71 20.50 5.49
N ASN A 204 -6.19 19.26 5.49
CA ASN A 204 -6.22 18.38 6.67
C ASN A 204 -5.06 17.37 6.74
N MET A 205 -4.08 17.46 5.84
CA MET A 205 -2.93 16.56 5.78
C MET A 205 -2.11 16.62 7.08
N GLY A 206 -1.97 15.49 7.77
CA GLY A 206 -1.36 15.41 9.11
C GLY A 206 -2.36 15.49 10.27
N THR A 207 -3.66 15.39 9.99
CA THR A 207 -4.72 15.37 11.01
C THR A 207 -5.61 14.14 10.87
N VAL A 208 -6.44 13.87 11.89
CA VAL A 208 -7.46 12.80 11.85
C VAL A 208 -8.49 12.98 10.73
N LYS A 209 -8.64 14.18 10.17
CA LYS A 209 -9.54 14.45 9.03
C LYS A 209 -8.84 14.34 7.67
N GLY A 210 -7.55 14.01 7.66
CA GLY A 210 -6.72 13.86 6.46
C GLY A 210 -6.80 12.48 5.79
N PHE A 211 -7.55 11.52 6.35
CA PHE A 211 -7.69 10.19 5.76
C PHE A 211 -8.52 10.23 4.47
N ALA A 212 -8.00 9.59 3.42
CA ALA A 212 -8.65 9.51 2.12
C ALA A 212 -9.54 8.29 1.94
N GLY A 213 -9.32 7.20 2.70
CA GLY A 213 -9.99 5.92 2.44
C GLY A 213 -9.82 4.88 3.53
N VAL A 214 -10.28 3.66 3.25
CA VAL A 214 -10.19 2.50 4.15
C VAL A 214 -9.38 1.37 3.50
N LYS A 215 -8.38 0.85 4.19
CA LYS A 215 -7.65 -0.36 3.85
C LYS A 215 -8.26 -1.54 4.60
N LEU A 216 -8.56 -2.61 3.88
CA LEU A 216 -8.98 -3.88 4.44
C LEU A 216 -7.92 -4.93 4.12
N TYR A 217 -7.58 -5.75 5.12
CA TYR A 217 -6.46 -6.69 4.99
C TYR A 217 -6.88 -8.10 5.43
N PRO A 218 -7.51 -8.87 4.53
CA PRO A 218 -7.94 -10.24 4.81
C PRO A 218 -6.86 -11.18 5.37
N PRO A 219 -5.58 -11.12 4.97
CA PRO A 219 -4.55 -12.00 5.56
C PRO A 219 -4.34 -11.80 7.07
N LEU A 220 -4.77 -10.65 7.59
CA LEU A 220 -4.76 -10.32 9.01
C LEU A 220 -6.05 -10.74 9.74
N GLY A 221 -7.00 -11.40 9.08
CA GLY A 221 -8.20 -11.96 9.70
C GLY A 221 -9.51 -11.25 9.34
N PHE A 222 -9.45 -10.18 8.53
CA PHE A 222 -10.66 -9.53 8.04
C PHE A 222 -11.41 -10.44 7.08
N ASP A 223 -12.62 -10.86 7.44
CA ASP A 223 -13.52 -11.57 6.53
C ASP A 223 -14.38 -10.54 5.78
N PRO A 224 -14.25 -10.40 4.44
CA PRO A 224 -15.07 -9.46 3.68
C PRO A 224 -16.57 -9.76 3.72
N TRP A 225 -16.96 -11.02 3.93
CA TRP A 225 -18.36 -11.45 3.92
C TRP A 225 -18.59 -12.59 4.93
N PRO A 226 -18.62 -12.26 6.25
CA PRO A 226 -18.74 -13.24 7.31
C PRO A 226 -20.16 -13.82 7.38
N GLN A 227 -20.26 -15.05 7.88
CA GLN A 227 -21.55 -15.73 8.12
C GLN A 227 -22.13 -15.42 9.51
N ASP A 228 -21.29 -15.04 10.48
CA ASP A 228 -21.76 -14.62 11.80
C ASP A 228 -22.56 -13.32 11.68
N ILE A 229 -23.76 -13.30 12.27
CA ILE A 229 -24.72 -12.19 12.10
C ILE A 229 -24.18 -10.88 12.70
N LYS A 230 -23.46 -10.95 13.83
CA LYS A 230 -22.91 -9.75 14.50
C LYS A 230 -21.72 -9.18 13.74
N GLU A 231 -20.85 -10.04 13.21
CA GLU A 231 -19.78 -9.62 12.32
C GLU A 231 -20.33 -9.07 10.99
N GLN A 232 -21.39 -9.69 10.47
CA GLN A 232 -22.05 -9.25 9.25
C GLN A 232 -22.64 -7.85 9.40
N GLU A 233 -23.27 -7.54 10.54
CA GLU A 233 -23.73 -6.19 10.85
C GLU A 233 -22.59 -5.15 10.80
N LYS A 234 -21.43 -5.48 11.36
CA LYS A 234 -20.26 -4.58 11.37
C LYS A 234 -19.69 -4.31 9.98
N VAL A 235 -19.52 -5.35 9.14
CA VAL A 235 -19.00 -5.14 7.77
C VAL A 235 -20.02 -4.41 6.91
N ARG A 236 -21.32 -4.69 7.08
CA ARG A 236 -22.40 -3.99 6.36
C ARG A 236 -22.44 -2.51 6.72
N PHE A 237 -22.32 -2.17 8.01
CA PHE A 237 -22.18 -0.77 8.44
C PHE A 237 -21.02 -0.09 7.71
N LEU A 238 -19.84 -0.72 7.71
CA LEU A 238 -18.66 -0.17 7.06
C LEU A 238 -18.87 0.08 5.56
N TYR A 239 -19.39 -0.92 4.82
CA TYR A 239 -19.62 -0.79 3.38
C TYR A 239 -20.70 0.25 3.06
N GLN A 240 -21.80 0.27 3.81
CA GLN A 240 -22.84 1.28 3.64
C GLN A 240 -22.30 2.70 3.89
N TYR A 241 -21.49 2.87 4.94
CA TYR A 241 -20.87 4.14 5.26
C TYR A 241 -19.94 4.62 4.13
N CYS A 242 -19.10 3.71 3.61
CA CYS A 242 -18.23 4.00 2.48
C CYS A 242 -19.00 4.34 1.20
N CYS A 243 -20.08 3.61 0.89
CA CYS A 243 -20.94 3.92 -0.25
C CYS A 243 -21.58 5.31 -0.13
N ASN A 244 -22.19 5.62 1.02
CA ASN A 244 -22.91 6.88 1.25
C ASN A 244 -22.00 8.10 1.11
N LYS A 245 -20.74 7.99 1.55
CA LYS A 245 -19.76 9.09 1.51
C LYS A 245 -18.77 8.98 0.36
N LYS A 246 -18.92 7.97 -0.51
CA LYS A 246 -18.00 7.68 -1.63
C LYS A 246 -16.54 7.51 -1.17
N ILE A 247 -16.34 6.93 0.00
CA ILE A 247 -15.01 6.68 0.57
C ILE A 247 -14.40 5.48 -0.18
N PRO A 248 -13.21 5.62 -0.79
CA PRO A 248 -12.52 4.51 -1.45
C PRO A 248 -12.06 3.45 -0.45
N VAL A 249 -12.21 2.19 -0.85
CA VAL A 249 -11.75 1.02 -0.11
C VAL A 249 -10.68 0.32 -0.93
N THR A 250 -9.52 0.06 -0.34
CA THR A 250 -8.50 -0.81 -0.92
C THR A 250 -8.43 -2.09 -0.12
N THR A 251 -8.45 -3.25 -0.78
CA THR A 251 -8.31 -4.56 -0.11
C THR A 251 -7.15 -5.35 -0.68
N HIS A 252 -6.45 -6.10 0.16
CA HIS A 252 -5.50 -7.12 -0.30
C HIS A 252 -6.23 -8.20 -1.09
N CYS A 253 -5.76 -8.54 -2.30
CA CYS A 253 -6.34 -9.59 -3.15
C CYS A 253 -5.24 -10.32 -3.94
N SER A 254 -4.38 -11.06 -3.25
CA SER A 254 -3.41 -12.00 -3.82
C SER A 254 -3.14 -13.15 -2.85
N ASP A 255 -2.55 -14.26 -3.30
CA ASP A 255 -2.18 -15.37 -2.40
C ASP A 255 -0.89 -15.14 -1.60
N GLY A 256 -0.26 -13.97 -1.77
CA GLY A 256 0.89 -13.51 -1.00
C GLY A 256 0.49 -12.60 0.17
N GLY A 257 1.48 -11.91 0.74
CA GLY A 257 1.29 -10.96 1.84
C GLY A 257 1.51 -11.56 3.23
N PHE A 258 1.31 -10.74 4.25
CA PHE A 258 1.57 -11.10 5.64
C PHE A 258 0.33 -11.73 6.28
N ALA A 259 0.18 -13.05 6.07
CA ALA A 259 -0.95 -13.81 6.60
C ALA A 259 -0.69 -14.29 8.01
N ILE A 260 -1.59 -14.05 8.98
CA ILE A 260 -1.49 -14.57 10.36
C ILE A 260 -2.69 -15.40 10.83
N VAL A 261 -3.71 -15.57 9.98
CA VAL A 261 -4.80 -16.55 10.16
C VAL A 261 -4.62 -17.72 9.21
N ASN A 262 -5.28 -18.86 9.48
CA ASN A 262 -5.20 -20.04 8.60
C ASN A 262 -6.12 -19.88 7.37
N GLU A 263 -7.19 -19.11 7.55
CA GLU A 263 -8.25 -18.84 6.59
C GLU A 263 -7.87 -17.72 5.60
N ALA A 264 -6.63 -17.20 5.66
CA ALA A 264 -6.19 -16.03 4.90
C ALA A 264 -6.51 -16.15 3.40
N ASN A 265 -6.27 -17.33 2.80
CA ASN A 265 -6.59 -17.58 1.40
C ASN A 265 -8.10 -17.55 1.10
N VAL A 266 -8.92 -18.02 2.04
CA VAL A 266 -10.39 -17.99 1.93
C VAL A 266 -10.93 -16.58 2.07
N TYR A 267 -10.32 -15.74 2.91
CA TYR A 267 -10.75 -14.36 3.10
C TYR A 267 -10.27 -13.44 1.98
N THR A 268 -9.14 -13.76 1.36
CA THR A 268 -8.50 -12.95 0.31
C THR A 268 -9.06 -13.19 -1.09
N THR A 269 -9.80 -14.30 -1.29
CA THR A 269 -10.37 -14.64 -2.60
C THR A 269 -11.26 -13.53 -3.16
N PRO A 270 -11.20 -13.26 -4.48
CA PRO A 270 -12.14 -12.35 -5.13
C PRO A 270 -13.60 -12.85 -5.07
N ASP A 271 -13.88 -14.12 -4.73
CA ASP A 271 -15.26 -14.61 -4.58
C ASP A 271 -16.05 -13.88 -3.48
N LYS A 272 -15.41 -13.60 -2.33
CA LYS A 272 -16.09 -12.89 -1.24
C LYS A 272 -16.43 -11.46 -1.62
N TRP A 273 -15.56 -10.81 -2.38
CA TRP A 273 -15.79 -9.47 -2.89
C TRP A 273 -16.89 -9.41 -3.95
N GLU A 274 -17.10 -10.47 -4.73
CA GLU A 274 -18.26 -10.56 -5.63
C GLU A 274 -19.58 -10.49 -4.85
N SER A 275 -19.68 -11.20 -3.72
CA SER A 275 -20.86 -11.12 -2.83
C SER A 275 -21.05 -9.71 -2.25
N VAL A 276 -19.97 -9.05 -1.82
CA VAL A 276 -20.02 -7.66 -1.35
C VAL A 276 -20.54 -6.74 -2.46
N LEU A 277 -20.02 -6.87 -3.68
CA LEU A 277 -20.39 -6.00 -4.80
C LEU A 277 -21.81 -6.25 -5.31
N GLN A 278 -22.36 -7.45 -5.12
CA GLN A 278 -23.78 -7.71 -5.40
C GLN A 278 -24.71 -6.94 -4.45
N GLU A 279 -24.34 -6.80 -3.17
CA GLU A 279 -25.12 -6.03 -2.19
C GLU A 279 -24.80 -4.53 -2.23
N TYR A 280 -23.55 -4.17 -2.52
CA TYR A 280 -23.03 -2.79 -2.55
C TYR A 280 -22.41 -2.45 -3.92
N PRO A 281 -23.21 -2.38 -4.99
CA PRO A 281 -22.70 -2.22 -6.35
C PRO A 281 -21.98 -0.89 -6.58
N THR A 282 -22.21 0.12 -5.74
CA THR A 282 -21.56 1.45 -5.82
C THR A 282 -20.30 1.59 -4.96
N LEU A 283 -19.87 0.54 -4.24
CA LEU A 283 -18.69 0.58 -3.37
C LEU A 283 -17.41 0.83 -4.19
N LYS A 284 -16.75 1.97 -3.99
CA LYS A 284 -15.44 2.24 -4.61
C LYS A 284 -14.40 1.29 -4.05
N LEU A 285 -14.00 0.28 -4.83
CA LEU A 285 -13.19 -0.82 -4.36
C LEU A 285 -11.96 -1.02 -5.25
N ASN A 286 -10.77 -1.02 -4.67
CA ASN A 286 -9.54 -1.46 -5.30
C ASN A 286 -9.18 -2.87 -4.79
N LEU A 287 -9.25 -3.85 -5.69
CA LEU A 287 -8.77 -5.22 -5.47
C LEU A 287 -7.27 -5.26 -5.77
N ALA A 288 -6.44 -5.05 -4.74
CA ALA A 288 -5.01 -4.85 -4.91
C ALA A 288 -4.27 -6.09 -5.43
N HIS A 289 -3.11 -5.87 -6.06
CA HIS A 289 -2.23 -6.91 -6.61
C HIS A 289 -2.86 -7.76 -7.74
N MET A 290 -3.92 -7.28 -8.38
CA MET A 290 -4.58 -7.93 -9.52
C MET A 290 -5.02 -9.38 -9.33
N GLY A 291 -5.22 -9.90 -8.11
CA GLY A 291 -5.51 -11.33 -7.95
C GLY A 291 -4.29 -12.23 -8.21
N ALA A 292 -3.07 -11.69 -8.16
CA ALA A 292 -1.86 -12.45 -8.42
C ALA A 292 -1.75 -13.68 -7.51
N GLN A 293 -1.33 -14.80 -8.10
CA GLN A 293 -1.14 -16.06 -7.39
C GLN A 293 0.23 -16.67 -7.70
N ASN A 294 1.00 -17.00 -6.66
CA ASN A 294 2.24 -17.76 -6.72
C ASN A 294 1.95 -19.27 -6.85
N LYS A 295 1.25 -19.69 -7.92
CA LYS A 295 1.17 -21.12 -8.26
C LYS A 295 2.59 -21.59 -8.64
N LYS A 296 3.08 -22.71 -8.07
CA LYS A 296 4.34 -23.40 -8.44
C LYS A 296 4.29 -23.96 -9.87
N ASN A 297 4.05 -23.10 -10.86
CA ASN A 297 4.18 -23.42 -12.27
C ASN A 297 5.39 -22.66 -12.79
N TRP A 298 6.28 -23.39 -13.45
CA TRP A 298 7.51 -22.95 -14.13
C TRP A 298 7.33 -21.79 -15.15
N LEU A 299 6.11 -21.28 -15.35
CA LEU A 299 5.79 -20.18 -16.24
C LEU A 299 5.50 -18.93 -15.42
N VAL A 300 6.33 -17.90 -15.62
CA VAL A 300 6.30 -16.59 -14.93
C VAL A 300 4.92 -15.89 -15.02
N PHE A 301 4.03 -16.31 -15.93
CA PHE A 301 2.62 -15.92 -15.95
C PHE A 301 1.70 -17.05 -16.45
N SER A 302 1.52 -18.12 -15.67
CA SER A 302 0.27 -18.89 -15.83
C SER A 302 -0.87 -18.05 -15.28
N GLN A 303 -1.72 -17.51 -16.16
CA GLN A 303 -2.92 -16.76 -15.80
C GLN A 303 -3.66 -17.50 -14.67
N SER A 304 -3.84 -16.82 -13.54
CA SER A 304 -4.51 -17.42 -12.38
C SER A 304 -6.02 -17.27 -12.49
N ASP A 305 -6.76 -18.15 -11.80
CA ASP A 305 -8.22 -18.07 -11.72
C ASP A 305 -8.64 -16.76 -11.03
N TRP A 306 -7.85 -16.30 -10.05
CA TRP A 306 -8.08 -15.05 -9.34
C TRP A 306 -7.87 -13.82 -10.21
N GLN A 307 -6.78 -13.75 -10.99
CA GLN A 307 -6.54 -12.65 -11.93
C GLN A 307 -7.69 -12.49 -12.92
N THR A 308 -8.15 -13.61 -13.49
CA THR A 308 -9.30 -13.63 -14.41
C THR A 308 -10.56 -13.09 -13.74
N LYS A 309 -10.81 -13.51 -12.49
CA LYS A 309 -11.98 -13.08 -11.73
C LYS A 309 -11.92 -11.61 -11.33
N VAL A 310 -10.77 -11.10 -10.89
CA VAL A 310 -10.57 -9.68 -10.58
C VAL A 310 -10.86 -8.83 -11.82
N LEU A 311 -10.30 -9.19 -12.98
CA LEU A 311 -10.56 -8.46 -14.23
C LEU A 311 -12.04 -8.51 -14.65
N ARG A 312 -12.73 -9.64 -14.40
CA ARG A 312 -14.19 -9.74 -14.61
C ARG A 312 -14.96 -8.79 -13.69
N LEU A 313 -14.60 -8.69 -12.41
CA LEU A 313 -15.24 -7.78 -11.45
C LEU A 313 -15.00 -6.31 -11.84
N VAL A 314 -13.76 -5.96 -12.17
CA VAL A 314 -13.39 -4.64 -12.71
C VAL A 314 -14.22 -4.30 -13.95
N ASN A 315 -14.53 -5.28 -14.80
CA ASN A 315 -15.36 -5.06 -15.98
C ASN A 315 -16.85 -4.90 -15.67
N SER A 316 -17.34 -5.63 -14.66
CA SER A 316 -18.77 -5.74 -14.32
C SER A 316 -19.27 -4.58 -13.46
N TYR A 317 -18.37 -3.92 -12.71
CA TYR A 317 -18.71 -2.82 -11.80
C TYR A 317 -17.85 -1.59 -12.12
N GLU A 318 -18.48 -0.43 -12.27
CA GLU A 318 -17.79 0.78 -12.76
C GLU A 318 -16.82 1.39 -11.76
N ASN A 319 -17.07 1.14 -10.49
CA ASN A 319 -16.39 1.62 -9.29
C ASN A 319 -15.35 0.61 -8.75
N VAL A 320 -15.07 -0.48 -9.49
CA VAL A 320 -14.08 -1.49 -9.10
C VAL A 320 -12.79 -1.33 -9.89
N TYR A 321 -11.70 -1.21 -9.15
CA TYR A 321 -10.35 -1.00 -9.62
C TYR A 321 -9.44 -2.15 -9.20
N THR A 322 -8.25 -2.18 -9.78
CA THR A 322 -7.16 -3.04 -9.34
C THR A 322 -5.82 -2.35 -9.51
N ASP A 323 -4.86 -2.64 -8.65
CA ASP A 323 -3.49 -2.15 -8.77
C ASP A 323 -2.50 -3.29 -9.04
N PHE A 324 -1.37 -2.97 -9.65
CA PHE A 324 -0.26 -3.92 -9.88
C PHE A 324 0.87 -3.79 -8.84
N SER A 325 0.53 -3.34 -7.62
CA SER A 325 1.54 -3.10 -6.59
C SER A 325 2.25 -4.39 -6.19
N CYS A 326 3.55 -4.29 -5.88
CA CYS A 326 4.43 -5.43 -5.60
C CYS A 326 4.54 -6.48 -6.72
N LEU A 327 4.26 -6.12 -7.98
CA LEU A 327 4.41 -7.04 -9.13
C LEU A 327 5.39 -6.53 -10.19
N ALA A 328 5.46 -5.21 -10.38
CA ALA A 328 6.08 -4.60 -11.55
C ALA A 328 7.60 -4.34 -11.43
N PHE A 329 8.36 -5.35 -11.00
CA PHE A 329 9.79 -5.24 -10.73
C PHE A 329 10.71 -5.17 -11.97
N ALA A 330 10.18 -5.45 -13.17
CA ALA A 330 10.97 -5.48 -14.40
C ALA A 330 10.12 -5.14 -15.64
N ASP A 331 10.78 -4.72 -16.74
CA ASP A 331 10.11 -4.38 -18.02
C ASP A 331 9.24 -5.53 -18.55
N SER A 332 9.64 -6.79 -18.31
CA SER A 332 8.87 -7.97 -18.72
C SER A 332 7.47 -7.99 -18.11
N TYR A 333 7.30 -7.51 -16.88
CA TYR A 333 5.98 -7.44 -16.24
C TYR A 333 4.99 -6.63 -17.09
N TYR A 334 5.40 -5.46 -17.59
CA TYR A 334 4.52 -4.59 -18.36
C TYR A 334 4.15 -5.18 -19.72
N LYS A 335 5.07 -5.94 -20.35
CA LYS A 335 4.76 -6.72 -21.55
C LYS A 335 3.62 -7.71 -21.27
N ASP A 336 3.73 -8.43 -20.14
CA ASP A 336 2.77 -9.47 -19.76
C ASP A 336 1.43 -8.88 -19.30
N LEU A 337 1.45 -7.72 -18.61
CA LEU A 337 0.25 -6.95 -18.26
C LEU A 337 -0.55 -6.55 -19.50
N ILE A 338 0.10 -5.98 -20.51
CA ILE A 338 -0.58 -5.58 -21.75
C ILE A 338 -1.10 -6.80 -22.51
N ALA A 339 -0.34 -7.89 -22.56
CA ALA A 339 -0.80 -9.14 -23.15
C ALA A 339 -2.06 -9.67 -22.43
N LEU A 340 -2.09 -9.63 -21.09
CA LEU A 340 -3.24 -10.04 -20.28
C LEU A 340 -4.48 -9.20 -20.58
N VAL A 341 -4.35 -7.87 -20.55
CA VAL A 341 -5.46 -6.94 -20.80
C VAL A 341 -6.00 -7.08 -22.22
N ASN A 342 -5.12 -7.26 -23.22
CA ASN A 342 -5.55 -7.42 -24.61
C ASN A 342 -6.15 -8.81 -24.90
N LYS A 343 -5.61 -9.88 -24.32
CA LYS A 343 -6.02 -11.28 -24.60
C LYS A 343 -7.45 -11.58 -24.18
N GLN A 344 -7.91 -10.99 -23.09
CA GLN A 344 -9.24 -11.27 -22.52
C GLN A 344 -10.38 -10.63 -23.34
N LYS A 345 -10.11 -9.98 -24.48
CA LYS A 345 -11.08 -9.15 -25.22
C LYS A 345 -11.83 -8.18 -24.29
N LEU A 346 -11.15 -7.75 -23.22
CA LEU A 346 -11.75 -6.87 -22.24
C LEU A 346 -12.06 -5.53 -22.91
N PRO A 347 -13.17 -4.88 -22.55
CA PRO A 347 -13.49 -3.58 -23.09
C PRO A 347 -12.35 -2.59 -22.89
N HIS A 348 -12.22 -1.64 -23.82
CA HIS A 348 -11.14 -0.64 -23.80
C HIS A 348 -11.07 0.15 -22.48
N TYR A 349 -12.19 0.25 -21.75
CA TYR A 349 -12.25 0.94 -20.45
C TYR A 349 -11.60 0.16 -19.29
N THR A 350 -11.24 -1.12 -19.42
CA THR A 350 -10.57 -1.86 -18.32
C THR A 350 -9.25 -1.20 -17.92
N LYS A 351 -8.48 -0.68 -18.88
CA LYS A 351 -7.25 0.08 -18.61
C LYS A 351 -7.52 1.34 -17.79
N GLN A 352 -8.73 1.87 -17.80
CA GLN A 352 -9.10 3.03 -16.99
C GLN A 352 -9.34 2.66 -15.52
N ARG A 353 -9.24 1.38 -15.14
CA ARG A 353 -9.43 0.92 -13.77
C ARG A 353 -8.23 0.18 -13.20
N ILE A 354 -7.09 0.28 -13.90
CA ILE A 354 -5.79 -0.22 -13.43
C ILE A 354 -5.02 0.95 -12.81
N LEU A 355 -4.49 0.75 -11.61
CA LEU A 355 -3.83 1.77 -10.81
C LEU A 355 -2.34 1.44 -10.64
N PHE A 356 -1.50 2.47 -10.67
CA PHE A 356 -0.12 2.37 -10.21
C PHE A 356 -0.10 2.33 -8.68
N GLY A 357 0.66 1.38 -8.15
CA GLY A 357 1.00 1.30 -6.74
C GLY A 357 2.37 0.65 -6.60
N THR A 358 3.16 1.04 -5.60
CA THR A 358 4.49 0.46 -5.39
C THR A 358 4.45 -0.75 -4.47
N ASP A 359 3.53 -0.73 -3.50
CA ASP A 359 3.58 -1.51 -2.28
C ASP A 359 4.85 -1.24 -1.47
N PHE A 360 5.30 0.03 -1.48
CA PHE A 360 6.57 0.40 -0.85
C PHE A 360 6.57 0.04 0.63
N MET A 361 7.78 -0.24 1.09
CA MET A 361 8.13 -1.04 2.25
C MET A 361 8.06 -2.55 2.03
N ILE A 362 6.93 -3.10 1.60
CA ILE A 362 6.82 -4.55 1.36
C ILE A 362 7.60 -4.95 0.10
N ASN A 363 7.54 -4.12 -0.94
CA ASN A 363 8.27 -4.34 -2.18
C ASN A 363 9.79 -4.36 -1.99
N LEU A 364 10.34 -3.81 -0.90
CA LEU A 364 11.76 -3.85 -0.56
C LEU A 364 12.24 -5.25 -0.18
N LEU A 365 11.39 -6.28 -0.19
CA LEU A 365 11.81 -7.67 -0.15
C LEU A 365 12.33 -8.16 -1.52
N TRP A 366 12.02 -7.45 -2.61
CA TRP A 366 12.35 -7.83 -3.99
C TRP A 366 12.92 -6.69 -4.84
N SER A 367 12.59 -5.43 -4.51
CA SER A 367 13.12 -4.23 -5.13
C SER A 367 14.23 -3.62 -4.26
N PRO A 368 15.36 -3.16 -4.83
CA PRO A 368 16.37 -2.47 -4.06
C PRO A 368 15.92 -1.13 -3.46
N SER A 369 15.01 -0.40 -4.09
CA SER A 369 14.54 0.92 -3.60
C SER A 369 13.19 1.31 -4.19
N TYR A 370 12.58 2.37 -3.64
CA TYR A 370 11.46 3.05 -4.29
C TYR A 370 11.89 3.58 -5.66
N ASN A 371 13.03 4.27 -5.73
CA ASN A 371 13.56 4.88 -6.95
C ASN A 371 13.62 3.87 -8.09
N GLN A 372 14.16 2.66 -7.84
CA GLN A 372 14.27 1.66 -8.89
C GLN A 372 12.91 1.15 -9.37
N TYR A 373 11.95 0.97 -8.46
CA TYR A 373 10.58 0.56 -8.84
C TYR A 373 9.90 1.64 -9.69
N LEU A 374 10.02 2.91 -9.27
CA LEU A 374 9.51 4.06 -10.01
C LEU A 374 10.18 4.19 -11.38
N GLU A 375 11.52 4.13 -11.45
CA GLU A 375 12.28 4.24 -12.70
C GLU A 375 11.93 3.12 -13.68
N THR A 376 11.63 1.91 -13.19
CA THR A 376 11.16 0.81 -14.05
C THR A 376 9.83 1.18 -14.72
N PHE A 377 8.89 1.76 -13.99
CA PHE A 377 7.62 2.26 -14.55
C PHE A 377 7.83 3.45 -15.50
N CYS A 378 8.68 4.41 -15.11
CA CYS A 378 8.95 5.57 -15.93
C CYS A 378 9.61 5.21 -17.26
N ASN A 379 10.54 4.26 -17.26
CA ASN A 379 11.39 3.94 -18.41
C ASN A 379 10.87 2.78 -19.28
N THR A 380 9.88 2.00 -18.82
CA THR A 380 9.35 0.89 -19.65
C THR A 380 8.84 1.40 -20.99
N LYS A 381 9.22 0.72 -22.08
CA LYS A 381 8.72 1.02 -23.44
C LYS A 381 7.50 0.18 -23.81
N ARG A 382 7.00 -0.64 -22.87
CA ARG A 382 5.87 -1.56 -23.08
C ARG A 382 4.51 -0.87 -22.94
N LEU A 383 4.47 0.24 -22.22
CA LEU A 383 3.30 1.09 -22.07
C LEU A 383 3.48 2.35 -22.90
N CYS A 384 2.43 2.79 -23.59
CA CYS A 384 2.42 4.10 -24.24
C CYS A 384 2.18 5.22 -23.22
N ASP A 385 2.46 6.46 -23.61
CA ASP A 385 2.36 7.65 -22.73
C ASP A 385 0.95 7.80 -22.13
N ASN A 386 -0.08 7.50 -22.91
CA ASN A 386 -1.48 7.53 -22.46
C ASN A 386 -1.79 6.43 -21.43
N GLU A 387 -1.24 5.22 -21.58
CA GLU A 387 -1.42 4.15 -20.58
C GLU A 387 -0.74 4.50 -19.26
N LYS A 388 0.45 5.09 -19.33
CA LYS A 388 1.15 5.55 -18.12
C LYS A 388 0.38 6.65 -17.41
N ASP A 389 -0.09 7.67 -18.13
CA ASP A 389 -0.91 8.75 -17.59
C ASP A 389 -2.23 8.24 -16.98
N LEU A 390 -2.87 7.25 -17.62
CA LEU A 390 -4.03 6.57 -17.04
C LEU A 390 -3.67 5.93 -15.70
N PHE A 391 -2.63 5.10 -15.66
CA PHE A 391 -2.32 4.28 -14.48
C PHE A 391 -1.81 5.10 -13.30
N CYS A 392 -0.97 6.11 -13.53
CA CYS A 392 -0.33 6.88 -12.45
C CYS A 392 -0.99 8.22 -12.15
N SER A 393 -2.01 8.63 -12.89
CA SER A 393 -2.64 9.95 -12.71
C SER A 393 -4.15 9.91 -12.80
N VAL A 394 -4.70 9.65 -13.98
CA VAL A 394 -6.14 9.79 -14.23
C VAL A 394 -6.96 8.78 -13.43
N ASN A 395 -6.56 7.51 -13.41
CA ASN A 395 -7.33 6.48 -12.72
C ASN A 395 -7.24 6.60 -11.19
N PRO A 396 -6.06 6.83 -10.57
CA PRO A 396 -5.98 7.02 -9.13
C PRO A 396 -6.70 8.29 -8.65
N GLU A 397 -6.60 9.41 -9.39
CA GLU A 397 -7.34 10.63 -9.07
C GLU A 397 -8.85 10.36 -9.07
N ARG A 398 -9.34 9.63 -10.08
CA ARG A 398 -10.74 9.22 -10.14
C ARG A 398 -11.11 8.31 -8.96
N PHE A 399 -10.32 7.27 -8.68
CA PHE A 399 -10.57 6.36 -7.56
C PHE A 399 -10.71 7.11 -6.22
N LEU A 400 -9.84 8.10 -5.96
CA LEU A 400 -9.85 8.86 -4.72
C LEU A 400 -10.97 9.91 -4.64
N PHE A 401 -11.27 10.60 -5.74
CA PHE A 401 -12.03 11.86 -5.67
C PHE A 401 -13.34 11.89 -6.47
N ASN A 402 -13.51 11.03 -7.48
CA ASN A 402 -14.64 11.08 -8.41
C ASN A 402 -15.45 9.80 -8.38
#